data_AF-A0A138AUE1-F1
#
_entry.id   AF-A0A138AUE1-F1
#
_cell.length_a   1.000
_cell.length_b   1.000
_cell.length_c   1.000
_cell.angle_alpha   90.00
_cell.angle_beta   90.00
_cell.angle_gamma   90.00
#
_symmetry.space_group_name_H-M   'P 1'
#
loop_
_entity.id
_entity.type
_entity.pdbx_description
1 polymer ?
#
loop_
_entity_poly.entity_id
_entity_poly.type
_entity_poly.pdbx_seq_one_letter_code
_entity_poly.pdbx_strand_id
1 'polypeptide(L)'
;MKYTFIGTATLAAVALTLTACGTTAGEPVAARSSSPTAPSSTAPANADQADAGRAAAARLGLPYLGTDVGTVEGAAKDGKPYVFGTGRGCAWVRLSPDGALYALHDNGTGSSRLTRDRGTEAAWRADPDYEPGRCTPAEGIPTVDDPSAPEPFRWTADYGNTYVRWHGQVYILPGTVGVGLALTPIAGETIPGVNGVPIPPPATIPN
;
A
#
# COMPACT_ATOMS: atom_id res chain seq x y z
N MET A 1 12.34 7.10 38.59
CA MET A 1 11.19 6.46 39.28
C MET A 1 10.51 5.54 38.28
N LYS A 2 10.42 4.25 38.63
CA LYS A 2 9.89 3.13 37.84
C LYS A 2 8.40 3.01 38.15
N TYR A 3 7.53 2.96 37.15
CA TYR A 3 6.20 2.37 37.31
C TYR A 3 5.84 1.56 36.07
N THR A 4 5.98 0.25 36.23
CA THR A 4 5.40 -0.81 35.42
C THR A 4 3.92 -0.94 35.84
N PHE A 5 3.00 -0.99 34.88
CA PHE A 5 1.63 -1.42 35.12
C PHE A 5 1.29 -2.56 34.15
N ILE A 6 1.01 -3.73 34.74
CA ILE A 6 0.51 -4.94 34.09
C ILE A 6 -1.01 -4.95 34.35
N GLY A 7 -1.82 -5.16 33.32
CA GLY A 7 -3.27 -5.30 33.43
C GLY A 7 -3.80 -6.32 32.42
N THR A 8 -4.11 -7.51 32.90
CA THR A 8 -4.76 -8.64 32.22
C THR A 8 -6.29 -8.61 32.38
N ALA A 9 -6.98 -9.48 31.62
CA ALA A 9 -8.39 -9.94 31.71
C ALA A 9 -9.41 -9.10 30.92
N THR A 10 -10.42 -9.63 30.21
CA THR A 10 -11.04 -10.98 30.15
C THR A 10 -11.97 -11.04 28.92
N LEU A 11 -12.09 -12.21 28.28
CA LEU A 11 -13.15 -12.54 27.32
C LEU A 11 -14.47 -12.77 28.08
N ALA A 12 -15.58 -12.23 27.58
CA ALA A 12 -16.93 -12.58 28.00
C ALA A 12 -17.77 -12.95 26.78
N ALA A 13 -18.43 -14.09 26.89
CA ALA A 13 -19.28 -14.71 25.88
C ALA A 13 -20.75 -14.68 26.33
N VAL A 14 -21.64 -14.86 25.32
CA VAL A 14 -23.03 -15.35 25.36
C VAL A 14 -24.14 -14.38 25.78
N ALA A 15 -25.12 -14.21 24.86
CA ALA A 15 -26.56 -14.39 25.15
C ALA A 15 -27.36 -14.46 23.83
N LEU A 16 -27.82 -15.66 23.49
CA LEU A 16 -28.91 -15.93 22.53
C LEU A 16 -30.24 -15.51 23.16
N THR A 17 -31.07 -14.76 22.44
CA THR A 17 -32.48 -14.59 22.77
C THR A 17 -33.35 -15.16 21.65
N LEU A 18 -33.86 -16.38 21.88
CA LEU A 18 -35.09 -16.85 21.23
C LEU A 18 -36.28 -16.25 21.98
N THR A 19 -37.14 -15.53 21.28
CA THR A 19 -38.51 -15.26 21.70
C THR A 19 -39.48 -15.74 20.62
N ALA A 20 -40.04 -16.91 20.88
CA ALA A 20 -41.27 -17.37 20.27
C ALA A 20 -42.46 -16.72 20.99
N CYS A 21 -43.52 -16.33 20.27
CA CYS A 21 -44.93 -16.53 20.65
C CYS A 21 -45.86 -15.90 19.59
N GLY A 22 -46.97 -16.57 19.29
CA GLY A 22 -48.19 -15.91 18.77
C GLY A 22 -48.72 -16.43 17.44
N THR A 23 -49.33 -17.62 17.46
CA THR A 23 -50.27 -18.07 16.42
C THR A 23 -51.61 -17.34 16.54
N THR A 24 -52.09 -16.72 15.45
CA THR A 24 -53.53 -16.55 15.22
C THR A 24 -53.82 -16.74 13.73
N ALA A 25 -54.62 -17.76 13.43
CA ALA A 25 -55.16 -18.05 12.12
C ALA A 25 -56.08 -16.92 11.64
N GLY A 26 -55.80 -16.41 10.44
CA GLY A 26 -56.66 -15.54 9.65
C GLY A 26 -56.57 -15.99 8.19
N GLU A 27 -57.73 -16.32 7.62
CA GLU A 27 -57.98 -16.86 6.29
C GLU A 27 -57.36 -16.01 5.16
N PRO A 28 -56.64 -16.59 4.17
CA PRO A 28 -56.13 -15.80 3.05
C PRO A 28 -57.24 -15.55 2.03
N VAL A 29 -57.81 -14.34 2.03
CA VAL A 29 -58.56 -13.81 0.89
C VAL A 29 -57.59 -13.63 -0.28
N ALA A 30 -57.88 -14.29 -1.40
CA ALA A 30 -57.13 -14.20 -2.64
C ALA A 30 -57.09 -12.74 -3.14
N ALA A 31 -55.89 -12.15 -3.15
CA ALA A 31 -55.60 -10.89 -3.85
C ALA A 31 -54.74 -11.18 -5.09
N ARG A 32 -55.08 -10.49 -6.19
CA ARG A 32 -54.62 -10.70 -7.57
C ARG A 32 -53.15 -11.06 -7.71
N SER A 33 -52.89 -12.10 -8.51
CA SER A 33 -51.59 -12.37 -9.13
C SER A 33 -51.17 -11.16 -9.97
N SER A 34 -50.31 -10.32 -9.40
CA SER A 34 -49.45 -9.44 -10.16
C SER A 34 -48.07 -10.07 -10.10
N SER A 35 -47.69 -10.80 -11.15
CA SER A 35 -46.33 -11.26 -11.32
C SER A 35 -45.38 -10.05 -11.18
N PRO A 36 -44.41 -10.03 -10.26
CA PRO A 36 -43.30 -9.14 -10.45
C PRO A 36 -42.56 -9.68 -11.68
N THR A 37 -42.72 -9.01 -12.82
CA THR A 37 -41.74 -9.10 -13.89
C THR A 37 -40.44 -8.64 -13.25
N ALA A 38 -39.61 -9.59 -12.81
CA ALA A 38 -38.26 -9.29 -12.40
C ALA A 38 -37.63 -8.57 -13.60
N PRO A 39 -37.13 -7.33 -13.46
CA PRO A 39 -36.22 -6.84 -14.46
C PRO A 39 -35.07 -7.84 -14.46
N SER A 40 -34.93 -8.60 -15.55
CA SER A 40 -33.68 -9.26 -15.88
C SER A 40 -32.69 -8.15 -16.19
N SER A 41 -32.26 -7.48 -15.14
CA SER A 41 -31.12 -6.60 -15.16
C SER A 41 -29.93 -7.54 -15.28
N THR A 42 -29.56 -7.80 -16.53
CA THR A 42 -28.20 -8.18 -16.87
C THR A 42 -27.33 -6.94 -16.56
N ALA A 43 -27.19 -6.61 -15.28
CA ALA A 43 -26.04 -5.84 -14.84
C ALA A 43 -24.85 -6.67 -15.29
N PRO A 44 -23.94 -6.13 -16.11
CA PRO A 44 -22.79 -6.90 -16.53
C PRO A 44 -22.06 -7.27 -15.24
N ALA A 45 -21.75 -8.55 -15.03
CA ALA A 45 -20.97 -9.02 -13.86
C ALA A 45 -19.66 -8.21 -13.66
N ASN A 46 -19.21 -7.55 -14.73
CA ASN A 46 -18.08 -6.63 -14.75
C ASN A 46 -18.29 -5.32 -13.97
N ALA A 47 -19.53 -4.81 -13.86
CA ALA A 47 -19.84 -3.61 -13.08
C ALA A 47 -19.66 -3.89 -11.58
N ASP A 48 -20.23 -5.00 -11.10
CA ASP A 48 -20.09 -5.44 -9.71
C ASP A 48 -18.61 -5.74 -9.36
N GLN A 49 -17.86 -6.33 -10.28
CA GLN A 49 -16.44 -6.58 -10.10
C GLN A 49 -15.60 -5.29 -10.08
N ALA A 50 -15.93 -4.32 -10.93
CA ALA A 50 -15.27 -3.01 -10.93
C ALA A 50 -15.57 -2.22 -9.64
N ASP A 51 -16.81 -2.27 -9.16
CA ASP A 51 -17.20 -1.64 -7.88
C ASP A 51 -16.51 -2.31 -6.69
N ALA A 52 -16.43 -3.63 -6.66
CA ALA A 52 -15.69 -4.37 -5.64
C ALA A 52 -14.19 -4.04 -5.67
N GLY A 53 -13.60 -3.94 -6.88
CA GLY A 53 -12.20 -3.56 -7.06
C GLY A 53 -11.90 -2.14 -6.58
N ARG A 54 -12.76 -1.16 -6.93
CA ARG A 54 -12.68 0.22 -6.43
C ARG A 54 -12.78 0.28 -4.92
N ALA A 55 -13.75 -0.42 -4.33
CA ALA A 55 -13.93 -0.46 -2.88
C ALA A 55 -12.71 -1.09 -2.18
N ALA A 56 -12.10 -2.13 -2.77
CA ALA A 56 -10.90 -2.76 -2.23
C ALA A 56 -9.67 -1.82 -2.30
N ALA A 57 -9.47 -1.14 -3.42
CA ALA A 57 -8.41 -0.14 -3.57
C ALA A 57 -8.58 1.04 -2.59
N ALA A 58 -9.81 1.56 -2.46
CA ALA A 58 -10.14 2.62 -1.52
C ALA A 58 -9.89 2.20 -0.07
N ARG A 59 -10.27 0.97 0.33
CA ARG A 59 -9.98 0.43 1.67
C ARG A 59 -8.48 0.46 1.99
N LEU A 60 -7.65 0.14 1.00
CA LEU A 60 -6.20 0.14 1.15
C LEU A 60 -5.57 1.54 1.01
N GLY A 61 -6.30 2.53 0.50
CA GLY A 61 -5.76 3.86 0.18
C GLY A 61 -4.79 3.78 -1.00
N LEU A 62 -5.23 3.15 -2.09
CA LEU A 62 -4.47 2.93 -3.32
C LEU A 62 -5.28 3.37 -4.54
N PRO A 63 -4.62 3.76 -5.64
CA PRO A 63 -5.33 4.05 -6.88
C PRO A 63 -5.96 2.76 -7.43
N TYR A 64 -7.18 2.83 -7.95
CA TYR A 64 -7.84 1.69 -8.59
C TYR A 64 -7.17 1.33 -9.92
N LEU A 65 -6.86 2.33 -10.74
CA LEU A 65 -6.26 2.12 -12.05
C LEU A 65 -4.81 1.64 -11.93
N GLY A 66 -4.59 0.41 -12.37
CA GLY A 66 -3.26 -0.19 -12.44
C GLY A 66 -2.80 -0.89 -11.17
N THR A 67 -3.56 -0.87 -10.07
CA THR A 67 -3.20 -1.60 -8.85
C THR A 67 -3.82 -2.98 -8.83
N ASP A 68 -2.99 -4.03 -8.76
CA ASP A 68 -3.46 -5.36 -8.39
C ASP A 68 -3.51 -5.50 -6.86
N VAL A 69 -4.71 -5.31 -6.30
CA VAL A 69 -4.97 -5.41 -4.86
C VAL A 69 -4.53 -6.77 -4.29
N GLY A 70 -4.67 -7.86 -5.06
CA GLY A 70 -4.26 -9.20 -4.61
C GLY A 70 -2.74 -9.28 -4.40
N THR A 71 -1.96 -8.70 -5.31
CA THR A 71 -0.51 -8.60 -5.17
C THR A 71 -0.12 -7.71 -3.98
N VAL A 72 -0.84 -6.62 -3.74
CA VAL A 72 -0.56 -5.74 -2.59
C VAL A 72 -0.82 -6.46 -1.26
N GLU A 73 -1.95 -7.13 -1.14
CA GLU A 73 -2.30 -7.88 0.07
C GLU A 73 -1.34 -9.06 0.28
N GLY A 74 -0.92 -9.73 -0.81
CA GLY A 74 0.12 -10.75 -0.77
C GLY A 74 1.47 -10.21 -0.29
N ALA A 75 1.90 -9.06 -0.81
CA ALA A 75 3.12 -8.38 -0.34
C ALA A 75 3.03 -8.02 1.15
N ALA A 76 1.88 -7.51 1.59
CA ALA A 76 1.64 -7.17 2.98
C ALA A 76 1.71 -8.40 3.90
N LYS A 77 1.11 -9.52 3.48
CA LYS A 77 1.15 -10.80 4.19
C LYS A 77 2.58 -11.35 4.30
N ASP A 78 3.37 -11.18 3.26
CA ASP A 78 4.77 -11.61 3.21
C ASP A 78 5.73 -10.62 3.89
N GLY A 79 5.24 -9.49 4.42
CA GLY A 79 6.08 -8.44 5.01
C GLY A 79 6.95 -7.69 4.01
N LYS A 80 6.62 -7.74 2.71
CA LYS A 80 7.39 -7.13 1.63
C LYS A 80 6.91 -5.69 1.37
N PRO A 81 7.81 -4.76 1.01
CA PRO A 81 7.42 -3.50 0.41
C PRO A 81 6.70 -3.70 -0.92
N TYR A 82 5.72 -2.86 -1.23
CA TYR A 82 5.07 -2.81 -2.54
C TYR A 82 5.27 -1.44 -3.16
N VAL A 83 5.88 -1.38 -4.35
CA VAL A 83 6.13 -0.12 -5.05
C VAL A 83 5.19 -0.01 -6.25
N PHE A 84 4.65 1.17 -6.50
CA PHE A 84 3.79 1.43 -7.66
C PHE A 84 3.92 2.87 -8.13
N GLY A 85 3.54 3.13 -9.38
CA GLY A 85 3.52 4.47 -9.96
C GLY A 85 2.17 4.84 -10.54
N THR A 86 1.97 6.13 -10.77
CA THR A 86 0.88 6.64 -11.61
C THR A 86 1.46 7.10 -12.93
N GLY A 87 0.65 7.09 -14.00
CA GLY A 87 1.05 7.52 -15.35
C GLY A 87 1.50 8.99 -15.48
N ARG A 88 1.58 9.74 -14.37
CA ARG A 88 2.02 11.14 -14.29
C ARG A 88 3.44 11.32 -13.74
N GLY A 89 4.19 10.23 -13.62
CA GLY A 89 5.57 10.27 -13.13
C GLY A 89 5.68 10.37 -11.61
N CYS A 90 4.60 10.02 -10.90
CA CYS A 90 4.63 9.86 -9.46
C CYS A 90 4.82 8.38 -9.12
N ALA A 91 5.51 8.11 -8.02
CA ALA A 91 5.65 6.75 -7.50
C ALA A 91 5.68 6.76 -5.98
N TRP A 92 5.21 5.66 -5.41
CA TRP A 92 5.15 5.45 -3.96
C TRP A 92 5.65 4.06 -3.63
N VAL A 93 6.19 3.94 -2.41
CA VAL A 93 6.41 2.65 -1.77
C VAL A 93 5.45 2.52 -0.60
N ARG A 94 4.72 1.42 -0.55
CA ARG A 94 3.93 0.99 0.58
C ARG A 94 4.77 0.06 1.42
N LEU A 95 4.92 0.39 2.70
CA LEU A 95 5.70 -0.40 3.63
C LEU A 95 4.78 -1.16 4.57
N SER A 96 5.07 -2.45 4.73
CA SER A 96 4.39 -3.36 5.66
C SER A 96 5.04 -3.26 7.05
N PRO A 97 4.31 -3.49 8.16
CA PRO A 97 2.94 -4.02 8.24
C PRO A 97 1.83 -2.96 8.38
N ASP A 98 2.17 -1.70 8.65
CA ASP A 98 1.16 -0.64 8.85
C ASP A 98 0.53 -0.17 7.53
N GLY A 99 1.09 -0.59 6.39
CA GLY A 99 0.63 -0.23 5.07
C GLY A 99 0.84 1.25 4.77
N ALA A 100 1.76 1.91 5.46
CA ALA A 100 2.03 3.32 5.25
C ALA A 100 2.57 3.58 3.85
N LEU A 101 2.07 4.66 3.25
CA LEU A 101 2.44 5.11 1.92
C LEU A 101 3.55 6.16 2.01
N TYR A 102 4.63 6.00 1.26
CA TYR A 102 5.75 6.94 1.21
C TYR A 102 5.99 7.39 -0.22
N ALA A 103 6.01 8.71 -0.44
CA ALA A 103 6.24 9.28 -1.76
C ALA A 103 7.72 9.13 -2.17
N LEU A 104 7.96 8.63 -3.37
CA LEU A 104 9.30 8.52 -3.96
C LEU A 104 9.70 9.77 -4.75
N HIS A 105 8.73 10.56 -5.16
CA HIS A 105 8.90 11.80 -5.90
C HIS A 105 8.46 12.98 -5.03
N ASP A 106 8.94 14.17 -5.33
CA ASP A 106 8.39 15.37 -4.73
C ASP A 106 7.00 15.66 -5.34
N ASN A 107 6.03 15.72 -4.45
CA ASN A 107 4.62 16.01 -4.70
C ASN A 107 4.08 17.04 -3.70
N GLY A 108 4.97 17.81 -3.06
CA GLY A 108 4.67 18.67 -1.90
C GLY A 108 4.95 18.00 -0.55
N THR A 109 5.14 16.68 -0.51
CA THR A 109 5.56 15.93 0.70
C THR A 109 6.82 15.09 0.51
N GLY A 110 7.18 14.79 -0.74
CA GLY A 110 8.40 14.07 -1.06
C GLY A 110 9.64 14.95 -0.88
N SER A 111 10.66 14.40 -0.24
CA SER A 111 11.94 15.10 -0.02
C SER A 111 13.09 14.10 -0.16
N SER A 112 14.32 14.54 0.05
CA SER A 112 15.48 13.64 0.19
C SER A 112 15.20 12.48 1.16
N ARG A 113 14.39 12.73 2.20
CA ARG A 113 13.90 11.74 3.15
C ARG A 113 12.54 11.16 2.71
N LEU A 114 12.40 9.85 2.84
CA LEU A 114 11.10 9.19 2.70
C LEU A 114 10.16 9.68 3.78
N THR A 115 9.10 10.38 3.35
CA THR A 115 8.08 10.92 4.24
C THR A 115 6.76 10.24 3.94
N ARG A 116 6.00 9.94 5.00
CA ARG A 116 4.69 9.32 4.85
C ARG A 116 3.73 10.29 4.20
N ASP A 117 3.19 9.90 3.04
CA ASP A 117 2.26 10.70 2.24
C ASP A 117 0.82 10.44 2.67
N ARG A 118 0.44 11.00 3.83
CA ARG A 118 -0.92 10.85 4.38
C ARG A 118 -1.98 11.55 3.51
N GLY A 119 -1.59 12.57 2.75
CA GLY A 119 -2.51 13.35 1.91
C GLY A 119 -3.03 12.51 0.76
N THR A 120 -2.12 11.94 -0.03
CA THR A 120 -2.47 11.04 -1.14
C THR A 120 -3.15 9.77 -0.62
N GLU A 121 -2.67 9.21 0.49
CA GLU A 121 -3.28 8.04 1.14
C GLU A 121 -4.76 8.32 1.50
N ALA A 122 -5.08 9.48 2.06
CA ALA A 122 -6.44 9.87 2.39
C ALA A 122 -7.29 10.17 1.15
N ALA A 123 -6.70 10.79 0.12
CA ALA A 123 -7.38 11.06 -1.14
C ALA A 123 -7.83 9.77 -1.82
N TRP A 124 -6.97 8.75 -1.91
CA TRP A 124 -7.34 7.44 -2.47
C TRP A 124 -8.32 6.65 -1.61
N ARG A 125 -8.33 6.85 -0.28
CA ARG A 125 -9.38 6.28 0.57
C ARG A 125 -10.75 6.89 0.28
N ALA A 126 -10.80 8.18 -0.02
CA ALA A 126 -12.04 8.88 -0.35
C ALA A 126 -12.50 8.59 -1.79
N ASP A 127 -11.56 8.56 -2.73
CA ASP A 127 -11.79 8.34 -4.14
C ASP A 127 -10.60 7.56 -4.74
N PRO A 128 -10.75 6.25 -5.02
CA PRO A 128 -9.66 5.45 -5.58
C PRO A 128 -9.35 5.82 -7.04
N ASP A 129 -10.17 6.64 -7.70
CA ASP A 129 -9.90 7.19 -9.03
C ASP A 129 -9.17 8.55 -8.95
N TYR A 130 -8.86 9.04 -7.74
CA TYR A 130 -8.05 10.25 -7.53
C TYR A 130 -6.73 10.17 -8.29
N GLU A 131 -6.48 11.16 -9.14
CA GLU A 131 -5.23 11.30 -9.86
C GLU A 131 -4.39 12.43 -9.23
N PRO A 132 -3.24 12.12 -8.63
CA PRO A 132 -2.35 13.16 -8.12
C PRO A 132 -1.80 14.01 -9.28
N GLY A 133 -1.44 15.25 -8.95
CA GLY A 133 -0.79 16.15 -9.91
C GLY A 133 0.56 15.62 -10.41
N ARG A 134 1.22 16.37 -11.29
CA ARG A 134 2.57 16.02 -11.75
C ARG A 134 3.54 16.03 -10.56
N CYS A 135 4.34 14.98 -10.45
CA CYS A 135 5.43 14.92 -9.48
C CYS A 135 6.75 15.27 -10.14
N THR A 136 7.67 15.81 -9.34
CA THR A 136 9.05 16.09 -9.75
C THR A 136 10.00 15.08 -9.12
N PRO A 137 11.15 14.78 -9.74
CA PRO A 137 12.17 13.96 -9.12
C PRO A 137 12.55 14.52 -7.74
N ALA A 138 12.71 13.66 -6.74
CA ALA A 138 13.17 14.09 -5.42
C ALA A 138 14.65 14.46 -5.48
N GLU A 139 15.01 15.62 -4.93
CA GLU A 139 16.38 16.12 -4.89
C GLU A 139 17.06 15.85 -3.54
N GLY A 140 18.40 15.90 -3.55
CA GLY A 140 19.21 15.79 -2.33
C GLY A 140 19.16 14.42 -1.64
N ILE A 141 18.77 13.37 -2.36
CA ILE A 141 18.80 11.99 -1.83
C ILE A 141 20.28 11.63 -1.52
N PRO A 142 20.59 11.10 -0.33
CA PRO A 142 21.94 10.65 0.00
C PRO A 142 22.51 9.67 -1.03
N THR A 143 23.84 9.58 -1.14
CA THR A 143 24.52 8.72 -2.12
C THR A 143 25.12 7.44 -1.52
N VAL A 144 24.83 7.16 -0.25
CA VAL A 144 25.31 6.00 0.49
C VAL A 144 24.32 5.66 1.60
N ASP A 145 24.24 4.37 1.98
CA ASP A 145 23.49 3.97 3.16
C ASP A 145 24.09 4.60 4.44
N ASP A 146 23.22 4.97 5.37
CA ASP A 146 23.59 5.39 6.73
C ASP A 146 22.87 4.47 7.72
N PRO A 147 23.54 3.44 8.26
CA PRO A 147 22.94 2.50 9.20
C PRO A 147 22.46 3.15 10.51
N SER A 148 22.94 4.35 10.84
CA SER A 148 22.50 5.10 12.01
C SER A 148 21.22 5.91 11.76
N ALA A 149 20.86 6.12 10.49
CA ALA A 149 19.64 6.82 10.13
C ALA A 149 18.40 5.94 10.39
N PRO A 150 17.30 6.54 10.87
CA PRO A 150 16.06 5.82 11.14
C PRO A 150 15.43 5.28 9.85
N GLU A 151 14.77 4.13 9.96
CA GLU A 151 14.03 3.53 8.85
C GLU A 151 12.62 4.14 8.73
N PRO A 152 12.07 4.24 7.49
CA PRO A 152 12.69 3.85 6.23
C PRO A 152 13.76 4.83 5.77
N PHE A 153 14.91 4.31 5.34
CA PHE A 153 16.01 5.11 4.83
C PHE A 153 16.21 4.89 3.34
N ARG A 154 16.43 5.97 2.58
CA ARG A 154 16.64 5.91 1.12
C ARG A 154 17.94 6.59 0.75
N TRP A 155 18.64 5.99 -0.21
CA TRP A 155 19.82 6.56 -0.85
C TRP A 155 19.86 6.18 -2.34
N THR A 156 20.80 6.77 -3.06
CA THR A 156 21.14 6.44 -4.43
C THR A 156 22.55 5.87 -4.49
N ALA A 157 22.78 4.81 -5.25
CA ALA A 157 24.11 4.24 -5.50
C ALA A 157 24.14 3.60 -6.89
N ASP A 158 25.28 3.03 -7.28
CA ASP A 158 25.48 2.22 -8.51
C ASP A 158 24.74 2.75 -9.74
N TYR A 159 25.30 3.75 -10.39
CA TYR A 159 24.74 4.30 -11.63
C TYR A 159 23.34 4.91 -11.48
N GLY A 160 23.01 5.42 -10.29
CA GLY A 160 21.76 6.15 -10.02
C GLY A 160 20.60 5.26 -9.60
N ASN A 161 20.85 3.99 -9.29
CA ASN A 161 19.84 3.14 -8.66
C ASN A 161 19.44 3.70 -7.30
N THR A 162 18.15 3.64 -7.00
CA THR A 162 17.61 4.07 -5.71
C THR A 162 17.40 2.86 -4.83
N TYR A 163 17.83 2.94 -3.58
CA TYR A 163 17.73 1.87 -2.60
C TYR A 163 16.90 2.32 -1.41
N VAL A 164 16.20 1.38 -0.79
CA VAL A 164 15.50 1.61 0.48
C VAL A 164 15.86 0.54 1.49
N ARG A 165 16.14 0.95 2.72
CA ARG A 165 16.34 0.08 3.87
C ARG A 165 15.11 0.12 4.77
N TRP A 166 14.57 -1.07 5.02
CA TRP A 166 13.35 -1.28 5.79
C TRP A 166 13.36 -2.66 6.46
N HIS A 167 13.09 -2.69 7.77
CA HIS A 167 13.20 -3.87 8.63
C HIS A 167 14.55 -4.59 8.52
N GLY A 168 15.64 -3.83 8.46
CA GLY A 168 17.00 -4.38 8.36
C GLY A 168 17.27 -5.13 7.05
N GLN A 169 16.45 -4.92 6.02
CA GLN A 169 16.65 -5.43 4.67
C GLN A 169 16.81 -4.26 3.69
N VAL A 170 17.57 -4.49 2.62
CA VAL A 170 17.77 -3.50 1.54
C VAL A 170 17.03 -3.95 0.29
N TYR A 171 16.36 -3.02 -0.36
CA TYR A 171 15.58 -3.24 -1.58
C TYR A 171 15.99 -2.22 -2.65
N ILE A 172 16.01 -2.63 -3.92
CA ILE A 172 16.16 -1.71 -5.05
C ILE A 172 14.78 -1.19 -5.44
N LEU A 173 14.65 0.13 -5.53
CA LEU A 173 13.47 0.78 -6.09
C LEU A 173 13.64 0.91 -7.62
N PRO A 174 12.67 0.43 -8.42
CA PRO A 174 12.73 0.58 -9.86
C PRO A 174 12.72 2.05 -10.26
N GLY A 175 13.57 2.44 -11.20
CA GLY A 175 13.61 3.81 -11.72
C GLY A 175 12.33 4.23 -12.47
N THR A 176 11.61 3.27 -13.04
CA THR A 176 10.25 3.46 -13.57
C THR A 176 9.33 2.43 -12.94
N VAL A 177 8.24 2.90 -12.33
CA VAL A 177 7.27 2.02 -11.69
C VAL A 177 5.95 2.15 -12.42
N GLY A 178 5.49 1.04 -13.01
CA GLY A 178 4.18 0.94 -13.66
C GLY A 178 3.09 0.52 -12.67
N VAL A 179 2.33 -0.50 -13.05
CA VAL A 179 1.21 -1.12 -12.30
C VAL A 179 1.57 -1.63 -10.88
N GLY A 180 2.86 -1.70 -10.59
CA GLY A 180 3.40 -1.97 -9.26
C GLY A 180 3.84 -3.41 -9.06
N LEU A 181 4.69 -3.60 -8.06
CA LEU A 181 5.35 -4.87 -7.76
C LEU A 181 5.76 -4.97 -6.30
N ALA A 182 5.77 -6.19 -5.78
CA ALA A 182 6.34 -6.50 -4.47
C ALA A 182 7.87 -6.55 -4.58
N LEU A 183 8.57 -5.80 -3.73
CA LEU A 183 10.04 -5.79 -3.71
C LEU A 183 10.58 -7.06 -3.07
N THR A 184 11.71 -7.51 -3.60
CA THR A 184 12.53 -8.58 -3.01
C THR A 184 13.79 -7.98 -2.42
N PRO A 185 14.23 -8.44 -1.24
CA PRO A 185 15.48 -7.96 -0.65
C PRO A 185 16.66 -8.35 -1.53
N ILE A 186 17.68 -7.49 -1.56
CA ILE A 186 18.95 -7.79 -2.20
C ILE A 186 19.67 -8.82 -1.32
N ALA A 187 19.87 -10.02 -1.84
CA ALA A 187 20.51 -11.09 -1.09
C ALA A 187 22.03 -10.94 -1.10
N GLY A 188 22.62 -10.42 -0.02
CA GLY A 188 24.05 -10.53 0.29
C GLY A 188 25.03 -10.05 -0.78
N GLU A 189 24.54 -9.31 -1.77
CA GLU A 189 25.34 -8.84 -2.89
C GLU A 189 26.24 -7.71 -2.38
N THR A 190 27.55 -7.86 -2.59
CA THR A 190 28.53 -6.81 -2.30
C THR A 190 28.38 -5.71 -3.34
N ILE A 191 27.39 -4.87 -3.13
CA ILE A 191 27.09 -3.72 -3.98
C ILE A 191 27.80 -2.50 -3.36
N PRO A 192 28.69 -1.81 -4.10
CA PRO A 192 29.33 -0.59 -3.61
C PRO A 192 28.33 0.45 -3.09
N GLY A 193 28.48 0.89 -1.85
CA GLY A 193 27.56 1.84 -1.21
C GLY A 193 26.35 1.20 -0.52
N VAL A 194 26.25 -0.13 -0.49
CA VAL A 194 25.22 -0.90 0.23
C VAL A 194 25.89 -1.73 1.33
N ASN A 195 25.23 -1.91 2.49
CA ASN A 195 25.72 -2.75 3.59
C ASN A 195 27.18 -2.43 4.05
N GLY A 196 27.59 -1.17 3.95
CA GLY A 196 28.95 -0.73 4.33
C GLY A 196 30.05 -1.13 3.34
N VAL A 197 29.71 -1.63 2.14
CA VAL A 197 30.68 -1.88 1.08
C VAL A 197 31.20 -0.53 0.54
N PRO A 198 32.51 -0.26 0.56
CA PRO A 198 33.05 1.02 0.08
C PRO A 198 32.80 1.23 -1.42
N ILE A 199 32.47 2.47 -1.81
CA ILE A 199 32.41 2.87 -3.21
C ILE A 199 33.87 2.97 -3.73
N PRO A 200 34.25 2.27 -4.82
CA PRO A 200 35.59 2.38 -5.36
C PRO A 200 35.86 3.83 -5.79
N PRO A 201 37.08 4.34 -5.56
CA PRO A 201 37.43 5.69 -6.01
C PRO A 201 37.28 5.78 -7.53
N PRO A 202 36.94 6.97 -8.07
CA PRO A 202 36.83 7.16 -9.51
C PRO A 202 38.13 6.72 -10.19
N ALA A 203 38.01 5.86 -11.20
CA ALA A 203 39.15 5.32 -11.91
C ALA A 203 40.00 6.47 -12.44
N THR A 204 41.23 6.58 -11.94
CA THR A 204 42.19 7.56 -12.45
C THR A 204 42.64 7.04 -13.80
N ILE A 205 42.16 7.65 -14.88
CA ILE A 205 42.64 7.34 -16.22
C ILE A 205 44.07 7.88 -16.32
N PRO A 206 45.10 7.03 -16.49
CA PRO A 206 46.45 7.53 -16.69
C PRO A 206 46.50 8.29 -18.03
N ASN A 207 47.05 9.51 -17.99
CA ASN A 207 47.45 10.28 -19.18
C ASN A 207 48.71 9.68 -19.80
#